data_AF-A0A4Y8TYJ6-F1
#
_entry.id   AF-A0A4Y8TYJ6-F1
#
_cell.length_a   1.000
_cell.length_b   1.000
_cell.length_c   1.000
_cell.angle_alpha   90.00
_cell.angle_beta   90.00
_cell.angle_gamma   90.00
#
_symmetry.space_group_name_H-M   'P 1'
#
loop_
_entity.id
_entity.type
_entity.pdbx_description
1 polymer ?
#
loop_
_entity_poly.entity_id
_entity_poly.type
_entity_poly.pdbx_seq_one_letter_code
_entity_poly.pdbx_strand_id
1 'polypeptide(L)'
;MSNLDGVHLSVRSSLPEMQLLGCIASSEIAAQGFAVVLGSLAKRQQVVGYTLGLAKRGHPEIVSVGGEEDDVFGLLTYLATQVVEHGQVFSEGIHDTPLFSELVFCDQEAEPHNLPLTEQVLGDTPVTALSCIAPRDFTVIQQRPAHRDLRRIA
;
A
#
# COMPACT_ATOMS: atom_id res chain seq x y z
N MET A 1 26.64 1.42 -27.68
CA MET A 1 26.08 2.53 -26.88
C MET A 1 24.76 2.92 -27.51
N SER A 2 23.66 2.31 -27.08
CA SER A 2 22.32 2.57 -27.59
C SER A 2 21.78 3.85 -26.93
N ASN A 3 21.53 4.88 -27.74
CA ASN A 3 20.76 6.05 -27.33
C ASN A 3 19.37 5.59 -26.87
N LEU A 4 19.09 5.78 -25.59
CA LEU A 4 17.76 5.58 -25.02
C LEU A 4 16.93 6.83 -25.32
N ASP A 5 16.23 6.83 -26.47
CA ASP A 5 15.18 7.80 -26.75
C ASP A 5 13.94 7.45 -25.90
N GLY A 6 13.88 8.01 -24.69
CA GLY A 6 12.74 7.87 -23.78
C GLY A 6 12.11 9.23 -23.47
N VAL A 7 10.80 9.24 -23.17
CA VAL A 7 10.12 10.44 -22.66
C VAL A 7 10.31 10.51 -21.16
N HIS A 8 10.96 11.58 -20.69
CA HIS A 8 11.01 11.89 -19.27
C HIS A 8 9.73 12.63 -18.87
N LEU A 9 8.90 11.98 -18.05
CA LEU A 9 7.74 12.60 -17.43
C LEU A 9 8.13 13.05 -16.02
N SER A 10 7.86 14.32 -15.69
CA SER A 10 8.07 14.87 -14.35
C SER A 10 6.78 15.50 -13.85
N VAL A 11 6.36 15.13 -12.64
CA VAL A 11 5.28 15.80 -11.92
C VAL A 11 5.90 16.59 -10.79
N ARG A 12 5.64 17.91 -10.75
CA ARG A 12 5.98 18.75 -9.60
C ARG A 12 4.74 18.87 -8.73
N SER A 13 4.82 18.33 -7.51
CA SER A 13 3.73 18.37 -6.55
C SER A 13 4.12 19.27 -5.37
N SER A 14 3.15 20.03 -4.87
CA SER A 14 3.24 20.74 -3.59
C SER A 14 2.48 20.02 -2.47
N LEU A 15 1.99 18.80 -2.72
CA LEU A 15 1.26 18.03 -1.74
C LEU A 15 2.20 17.53 -0.63
N PRO A 16 1.73 17.47 0.62
CA PRO A 16 2.42 16.77 1.70
C PRO A 16 2.69 15.31 1.34
N GLU A 17 3.78 14.75 1.86
CA GLU A 17 4.24 13.40 1.52
C GLU A 17 3.20 12.31 1.88
N MET A 18 2.49 12.48 3.00
CA MET A 18 1.40 11.60 3.41
C MET A 18 0.22 11.60 2.44
N GLN A 19 -0.09 12.74 1.81
CA GLN A 19 -1.13 12.82 0.78
C GLN A 19 -0.68 12.13 -0.51
N LEU A 20 0.60 12.21 -0.87
CA LEU A 20 1.15 11.46 -2.00
C LEU A 20 1.06 9.95 -1.76
N LEU A 21 1.40 9.49 -0.56
CA LEU A 21 1.23 8.08 -0.18
C LEU A 21 -0.24 7.66 -0.21
N GLY A 22 -1.15 8.53 0.27
CA GLY A 22 -2.59 8.31 0.18
C GLY A 22 -3.12 8.20 -1.26
N CYS A 23 -2.56 8.95 -2.21
CA CYS A 23 -2.87 8.80 -3.64
C CYS A 23 -2.44 7.43 -4.19
N ILE A 24 -1.26 6.94 -3.78
CA ILE A 24 -0.78 5.61 -4.17
C ILE A 24 -1.67 4.52 -3.58
N ALA A 25 -1.95 4.58 -2.28
CA ALA A 25 -2.85 3.64 -1.61
C ALA A 25 -4.23 3.63 -2.27
N SER A 26 -4.75 4.79 -2.67
CA SER A 26 -6.03 4.89 -3.38
C SER A 26 -6.00 4.21 -4.75
N SER A 27 -4.89 4.34 -5.48
CA SER A 27 -4.70 3.66 -6.76
C SER A 27 -4.64 2.14 -6.59
N GLU A 28 -3.97 1.67 -5.54
CA GLU A 28 -3.86 0.25 -5.23
C GLU A 28 -5.23 -0.33 -4.83
N ILE A 29 -5.99 0.37 -3.98
CA ILE A 29 -7.37 -0.02 -3.62
C ILE A 29 -8.27 -0.09 -4.86
N ALA A 30 -8.13 0.85 -5.79
CA ALA A 30 -8.91 0.83 -7.03
C ALA A 30 -8.56 -0.38 -7.92
N ALA A 31 -7.30 -0.83 -7.90
CA ALA A 31 -6.82 -1.95 -8.70
C ALA A 31 -7.10 -3.32 -8.06
N GLN A 32 -6.85 -3.45 -6.75
CA GLN A 32 -6.84 -4.73 -6.04
C GLN A 32 -7.96 -4.87 -5.00
N GLY A 33 -8.69 -3.79 -4.70
CA GLY A 33 -9.71 -3.77 -3.66
C GLY A 33 -9.19 -3.45 -2.26
N PHE A 34 -7.87 -3.43 -2.07
CA PHE A 34 -7.20 -3.02 -0.83
C PHE A 34 -5.80 -2.47 -1.11
N ALA A 35 -5.17 -1.88 -0.09
CA ALA A 35 -3.74 -1.54 -0.06
C ALA A 35 -3.15 -1.97 1.28
N VAL A 36 -1.85 -2.25 1.33
CA VAL A 36 -1.10 -2.51 2.57
C VAL A 36 -0.13 -1.36 2.80
N VAL A 37 -0.16 -0.81 4.01
CA VAL A 37 0.81 0.20 4.46
C VAL A 37 1.66 -0.41 5.55
N LEU A 38 2.98 -0.24 5.45
CA LEU A 38 3.96 -0.72 6.43
C LEU A 38 4.70 0.46 7.05
N GLY A 39 5.04 0.32 8.32
CA GLY A 39 5.87 1.25 9.08
C GLY A 39 6.86 0.48 9.96
N SER A 40 8.05 1.04 10.14
CA SER A 40 9.08 0.50 11.04
C SER A 40 9.30 1.43 12.22
N LEU A 41 9.11 0.91 13.44
CA LEU A 41 9.33 1.66 14.68
C LEU A 41 10.75 1.43 15.20
N ALA A 42 11.68 2.34 14.88
CA ALA A 42 13.10 2.21 15.21
C ALA A 42 13.40 1.95 16.70
N LYS A 43 12.58 2.51 17.62
CA LYS A 43 12.79 2.34 19.06
C LYS A 43 12.44 0.94 19.59
N ARG A 44 11.63 0.17 18.86
CA ARG A 44 11.12 -1.13 19.31
C ARG A 44 11.55 -2.30 18.43
N GLN A 45 12.23 -2.04 17.31
CA GLN A 45 12.49 -3.05 16.26
C GLN A 45 11.22 -3.81 15.87
N GLN A 46 10.09 -3.10 15.83
CA GLN A 46 8.80 -3.66 15.47
C GLN A 46 8.38 -3.10 14.12
N VAL A 47 7.99 -4.00 13.22
CA VAL A 47 7.22 -3.65 12.04
C VAL A 47 5.76 -3.54 12.45
N VAL A 48 5.10 -2.54 11.91
CA VAL A 48 3.66 -2.41 11.98
C VAL A 48 3.10 -2.27 10.58
N GLY A 49 1.96 -2.88 10.33
CA GLY A 49 1.30 -2.76 9.05
C GLY A 49 -0.20 -2.71 9.22
N TYR A 50 -0.87 -2.11 8.24
CA TYR A 50 -2.33 -2.12 8.21
C TYR A 50 -2.88 -2.11 6.79
N THR A 51 -4.12 -2.59 6.64
CA THR A 51 -4.85 -2.54 5.38
C THR A 51 -5.61 -1.22 5.23
N LEU A 52 -5.89 -0.86 3.98
CA LEU A 52 -6.85 0.18 3.61
C LEU A 52 -7.76 -0.34 2.51
N GLY A 53 -9.03 0.02 2.53
CA GLY A 53 -10.02 -0.25 1.48
C GLY A 53 -10.99 -1.38 1.80
N LEU A 54 -10.73 -2.19 2.83
CA LEU A 54 -11.65 -3.25 3.27
C LEU A 54 -12.93 -2.66 3.86
N ALA A 55 -12.84 -1.50 4.53
CA ALA A 55 -14.00 -0.81 5.10
C ALA A 55 -15.06 -0.47 4.03
N LYS A 56 -14.64 -0.14 2.81
CA LYS A 56 -15.55 0.13 1.68
C LYS A 56 -16.38 -1.10 1.26
N ARG A 57 -16.01 -2.28 1.74
CA ARG A 57 -16.68 -3.56 1.52
C ARG A 57 -17.44 -4.04 2.75
N GLY A 58 -17.56 -3.21 3.79
CA GLY A 58 -18.21 -3.58 5.05
C GLY A 58 -17.38 -4.54 5.90
N HIS A 59 -16.06 -4.48 5.79
CA HIS A 59 -15.13 -5.30 6.57
C HIS A 59 -14.15 -4.41 7.35
N PRO A 60 -13.81 -4.73 8.61
CA PRO A 60 -12.83 -3.96 9.37
C PRO A 60 -11.45 -3.95 8.68
N GLU A 61 -10.70 -2.86 8.82
CA GLU A 61 -9.30 -2.87 8.42
C GLU A 61 -8.50 -3.76 9.38
N ILE A 62 -7.41 -4.34 8.88
CA ILE A 62 -6.57 -5.27 9.61
C ILE A 62 -5.27 -4.57 9.94
N VAL A 63 -4.87 -4.56 11.21
CA VAL A 63 -3.61 -4.03 11.71
C VAL A 63 -2.79 -5.17 12.29
N SER A 64 -1.49 -5.23 11.98
CA SER A 64 -0.57 -6.22 12.53
C SER A 64 0.66 -5.56 13.10
N VAL A 65 1.09 -6.00 14.29
CA VAL A 65 2.31 -5.55 14.98
C VAL A 65 3.22 -6.75 15.25
N GLY A 66 4.50 -6.63 14.90
CA GLY A 66 5.53 -7.66 15.13
C GLY A 66 5.95 -8.38 13.85
N GLY A 67 6.96 -9.26 13.94
CA GLY A 67 7.56 -9.93 12.77
C GLY A 67 8.49 -9.03 11.95
N GLU A 68 8.96 -9.55 10.82
CA GLU A 68 9.73 -8.81 9.81
C GLU A 68 8.81 -8.15 8.77
N GLU A 69 9.36 -7.22 7.96
CA GLU A 69 8.58 -6.45 6.98
C GLU A 69 7.86 -7.34 5.96
N ASP A 70 8.59 -8.32 5.41
CA ASP A 70 8.06 -9.27 4.43
C ASP A 70 6.98 -10.18 5.06
N ASP A 71 7.10 -10.53 6.35
CA ASP A 71 6.11 -11.36 7.07
C ASP A 71 4.80 -10.62 7.30
N VAL A 72 4.88 -9.37 7.78
CA VAL A 72 3.70 -8.51 8.00
C VAL A 72 3.00 -8.24 6.68
N PHE A 73 3.76 -7.92 5.63
CA PHE A 73 3.21 -7.73 4.29
C PHE A 73 2.50 -8.98 3.79
N GLY A 74 3.15 -10.15 3.91
CA GLY A 74 2.58 -11.43 3.49
C GLY A 74 1.29 -11.78 4.23
N LEU A 75 1.27 -11.60 5.56
CA LEU A 75 0.07 -11.84 6.38
C LEU A 75 -1.08 -10.93 5.97
N LEU A 76 -0.85 -9.61 5.93
CA LEU A 76 -1.91 -8.64 5.64
C LEU A 76 -2.43 -8.80 4.21
N THR A 77 -1.56 -9.06 3.25
CA THR A 77 -1.94 -9.36 1.87
C THR A 77 -2.80 -10.62 1.82
N TYR A 78 -2.38 -11.71 2.47
CA TYR A 78 -3.14 -12.95 2.51
C TYR A 78 -4.55 -12.75 3.09
N LEU A 79 -4.66 -12.11 4.26
CA LEU A 79 -5.94 -11.89 4.93
C LEU A 79 -6.85 -10.98 4.10
N ALA A 80 -6.30 -9.88 3.54
CA ALA A 80 -7.06 -8.98 2.70
C ALA A 80 -7.55 -9.68 1.41
N THR A 81 -6.73 -10.55 0.80
CA THR A 81 -7.15 -11.39 -0.32
C THR A 81 -8.30 -12.32 0.07
N GLN A 82 -8.28 -12.92 1.27
CA GLN A 82 -9.41 -13.74 1.74
C GLN A 82 -10.71 -12.93 1.84
N VAL A 83 -10.63 -11.68 2.31
CA VAL A 83 -11.80 -10.79 2.34
C VAL A 83 -12.26 -10.42 0.94
N VAL A 84 -11.33 -10.00 0.08
CA VAL A 84 -11.65 -9.41 -1.23
C VAL A 84 -12.07 -10.43 -2.28
N GLU A 85 -11.37 -11.57 -2.36
CA GLU A 85 -11.59 -12.59 -3.39
C GLU A 85 -12.52 -13.71 -2.93
N HIS A 86 -12.52 -14.03 -1.63
CA HIS A 86 -13.29 -15.15 -1.08
C HIS A 86 -14.47 -14.73 -0.21
N GLY A 87 -14.65 -13.43 0.04
CA GLY A 87 -15.76 -12.92 0.84
C GLY A 87 -15.70 -13.36 2.30
N GLN A 88 -14.51 -13.70 2.79
CA GLN A 88 -14.32 -14.06 4.19
C GLN A 88 -14.59 -12.83 5.07
N VAL A 89 -15.24 -13.05 6.22
CA VAL A 89 -15.55 -12.00 7.18
C VAL A 89 -14.82 -12.31 8.48
N PHE A 90 -13.95 -11.39 8.88
CA PHE A 90 -13.36 -11.35 10.20
C PHE A 90 -14.12 -10.33 11.05
N SER A 91 -14.39 -10.69 12.30
CA SER A 91 -15.07 -9.80 13.24
C SER A 91 -14.06 -8.88 13.93
N GLU A 92 -14.53 -7.70 14.35
CA GLU A 92 -13.77 -6.79 15.20
C GLU A 92 -13.19 -7.52 16.42
N GLY A 93 -11.94 -7.24 16.75
CA GLY A 93 -11.27 -7.88 17.87
C GLY A 93 -9.75 -7.81 17.79
N ILE A 94 -9.12 -8.30 18.85
CA ILE A 94 -7.67 -8.41 18.98
C ILE A 94 -7.31 -9.90 19.13
N HIS A 95 -6.38 -10.34 18.31
CA HIS A 95 -5.82 -11.69 18.33
C HIS A 95 -4.31 -11.62 18.44
N ASP A 96 -3.69 -12.58 19.11
CA ASP A 96 -2.24 -12.74 19.16
C ASP A 96 -1.82 -14.09 18.55
N THR A 97 -0.61 -14.12 18.00
CA THR A 97 0.01 -15.36 17.54
C THR A 97 1.47 -15.39 18.02
N PRO A 98 2.14 -16.56 18.00
CA PRO A 98 3.56 -16.62 18.36
C PRO A 98 4.49 -15.74 17.51
N LEU A 99 4.08 -15.39 16.28
CA LEU A 99 4.87 -14.59 15.33
C LEU A 99 4.46 -13.11 15.29
N PHE A 100 3.19 -12.83 15.58
CA PHE A 100 2.61 -11.49 15.52
C PHE A 100 2.04 -11.14 16.90
N SER A 101 2.69 -10.17 17.54
CA SER A 101 2.34 -9.74 18.89
C SER A 101 0.93 -9.14 18.99
N GLU A 102 0.38 -8.65 17.87
CA GLU A 102 -0.98 -8.13 17.82
C GLU A 102 -1.52 -8.20 16.39
N LEU A 103 -2.75 -8.70 16.23
CA LEU A 103 -3.56 -8.65 15.02
C LEU A 103 -4.92 -8.04 15.41
N VAL A 104 -5.18 -6.83 14.96
CA VAL A 104 -6.40 -6.06 15.30
C VAL A 104 -7.27 -5.91 14.08
N PHE A 105 -8.57 -6.13 14.24
CA PHE A 105 -9.59 -5.82 13.24
C PHE A 105 -10.35 -4.58 13.71
N CYS A 106 -10.22 -3.46 13.00
CA CYS A 106 -10.84 -2.18 13.39
C CYS A 106 -11.83 -1.67 12.32
N ASP A 107 -13.07 -1.41 12.74
CA ASP A 107 -14.07 -0.76 11.88
C ASP A 107 -13.79 0.75 11.82
N GLN A 108 -13.01 1.15 10.82
CA GLN A 108 -12.87 2.56 10.47
C GLN A 108 -13.08 2.78 8.98
N GLU A 109 -14.11 3.55 8.66
CA GLU A 109 -14.23 4.17 7.34
C GLU A 109 -13.17 5.26 7.21
N ALA A 110 -12.10 4.92 6.50
CA ALA A 110 -10.98 5.77 6.24
C ALA A 110 -11.03 6.33 4.82
N GLU A 111 -10.98 7.66 4.65
CA GLU A 111 -10.56 8.22 3.36
C GLU A 111 -9.09 7.83 3.13
N PRO A 112 -8.76 7.02 2.11
CA PRO A 112 -7.40 6.49 1.96
C PRO A 112 -6.34 7.56 1.77
N HIS A 113 -6.75 8.75 1.31
CA HIS A 113 -5.90 9.93 1.13
C HIS A 113 -5.32 10.49 2.43
N ASN A 114 -5.91 10.17 3.58
CA ASN A 114 -5.54 10.70 4.89
C ASN A 114 -4.81 9.67 5.77
N LEU A 115 -4.66 8.42 5.31
CA LEU A 115 -4.00 7.33 6.03
C LEU A 115 -4.33 7.29 7.55
N PRO A 116 -5.62 7.26 7.92
CA PRO A 116 -6.07 7.59 9.29
C PRO A 116 -5.64 6.59 10.36
N LEU A 117 -5.27 5.37 9.97
CA LEU A 117 -4.69 4.39 10.88
C LEU A 117 -3.23 4.72 11.24
N THR A 118 -2.53 5.56 10.47
CA THR A 118 -1.15 5.96 10.79
C THR A 118 -1.05 6.58 12.18
N GLU A 119 -1.95 7.52 12.52
CA GLU A 119 -1.90 8.21 13.81
C GLU A 119 -2.23 7.28 14.98
N GLN A 120 -3.15 6.33 14.78
CA GLN A 120 -3.51 5.35 15.81
C GLN A 120 -2.39 4.33 16.05
N VAL A 121 -1.73 3.93 14.96
CA VAL A 121 -0.70 2.90 14.97
C VAL A 121 0.65 3.45 15.42
N LEU A 122 1.04 4.64 14.95
CA LEU A 122 2.34 5.25 15.25
C LEU A 122 2.30 6.26 16.41
N GLY A 123 1.11 6.72 16.80
CA GLY A 123 0.94 7.80 17.78
C GLY A 123 1.61 9.10 17.30
N ASP A 124 2.21 9.83 18.23
CA ASP A 124 2.97 11.07 17.96
C ASP A 124 4.37 10.83 17.35
N THR A 125 4.67 9.60 16.91
CA THR A 125 6.00 9.27 16.38
C THR A 125 6.20 9.91 15.00
N PRO A 126 7.23 10.76 14.80
CA PRO A 126 7.43 11.43 13.52
C PRO A 126 7.82 10.42 12.44
N VAL A 127 7.18 10.53 11.28
CA VAL A 127 7.58 9.80 10.07
C VAL A 127 8.88 10.41 9.55
N THR A 128 9.95 9.62 9.56
CA THR A 128 11.29 10.09 9.15
C THR A 128 11.68 9.70 7.73
N ALA A 129 10.96 8.76 7.12
CA ALA A 129 11.19 8.29 5.77
C ALA A 129 9.90 7.67 5.20
N LEU A 130 9.70 7.83 3.89
CA LEU A 130 8.61 7.24 3.15
C LEU A 130 9.18 6.51 1.93
N SER A 131 8.80 5.25 1.78
CA SER A 131 9.18 4.42 0.64
C SER A 131 7.93 3.77 0.06
N CYS A 132 7.72 3.95 -1.23
CA CYS A 132 6.75 3.17 -1.98
C CYS A 132 7.51 2.04 -2.69
N ILE A 133 7.27 0.81 -2.28
CA ILE A 133 7.79 -0.38 -2.96
C ILE A 133 6.64 -0.86 -3.84
N ALA A 134 6.77 -0.70 -5.16
CA ALA A 134 5.88 -1.43 -6.07
C ALA A 134 6.03 -2.94 -5.77
N PRO A 135 4.99 -3.77 -5.89
CA PRO A 135 5.14 -5.21 -5.72
C PRO A 135 6.33 -5.69 -6.56
N ARG A 136 7.11 -6.67 -6.04
CA ARG A 136 8.37 -7.19 -6.62
C ARG A 136 8.18 -7.90 -7.98
N ASP A 137 7.35 -7.37 -8.86
CA ASP A 137 7.40 -7.66 -10.29
C ASP A 137 8.17 -6.55 -10.99
N PHE A 138 9.22 -6.98 -11.68
CA PHE A 138 9.99 -6.17 -12.59
C PHE A 138 9.07 -5.42 -13.56
N THR A 139 9.04 -4.09 -13.49
CA THR A 139 8.57 -3.28 -14.62
C THR A 139 9.73 -2.46 -15.16
N VAL A 140 10.44 -3.05 -16.12
CA VAL A 140 11.03 -2.24 -17.18
C VAL A 140 9.86 -1.69 -17.99
N ILE A 141 9.48 -0.43 -17.75
CA ILE A 141 8.52 0.28 -18.61
C ILE A 141 9.25 0.59 -19.93
N GLN A 142 9.38 -0.40 -20.80
CA GLN A 142 9.66 -0.19 -22.21
C GLN A 142 8.31 -0.01 -22.92
N GLN A 143 7.88 1.23 -23.07
CA GLN A 143 6.84 1.52 -24.06
C GLN A 143 7.45 1.26 -25.44
N ARG A 144 6.97 0.21 -26.12
CA ARG A 144 7.24 0.06 -27.56
C ARG A 144 6.65 1.30 -28.25
N PRO A 145 7.42 2.03 -29.06
CA PRO A 145 6.86 3.13 -29.83
C PRO A 145 5.74 2.56 -30.71
N ALA A 146 4.54 3.11 -30.58
CA ALA A 146 3.51 2.94 -31.59
C ALA A 146 4.13 3.39 -32.91
N HIS A 147 4.30 2.47 -33.86
CA HIS A 147 4.79 2.77 -35.19
C HIS A 147 3.87 3.84 -35.80
N ARG A 148 4.30 5.10 -35.73
CA ARG A 148 3.76 6.19 -36.54
C ARG A 148 4.41 6.07 -37.91
N ASP A 149 3.86 5.21 -38.76
CA ASP A 149 4.01 5.41 -40.21
C ASP A 149 2.80 6.19 -40.71
N LEU A 150 2.82 7.49 -40.40
CA LEU A 150 2.17 8.50 -41.22
C LEU A 150 3.27 9.27 -41.96
N ARG A 151 3.72 8.68 -43.07
CA ARG A 151 4.16 9.48 -44.22
C ARG A 151 3.15 9.33 -45.34
N ARG A 152 2.34 10.38 -45.44
CA ARG A 152 1.56 10.81 -46.59
C ARG A 152 2.46 10.99 -47.83
N ILE A 153 1.93 10.56 -48.96
CA ILE A 153 1.97 11.20 -50.28
C ILE A 153 3.34 11.28 -50.99
N ALA A 154 3.52 10.40 -51.97
CA ALA A 154 3.72 10.76 -53.38
C ALA A 154 3.02 9.72 -54.25
#